data_AF-A0A2N6FJF5-F1
#
_entry.id   AF-A0A2N6FJF5-F1
#
_cell.length_a   1.000
_cell.length_b   1.000
_cell.length_c   1.000
_cell.angle_alpha   90.00
_cell.angle_beta   90.00
_cell.angle_gamma   90.00
#
_symmetry.space_group_name_H-M   'P 1'
#
loop_
_entity.id
_entity.type
_entity.pdbx_description
1 polymer ?
#
loop_
_entity_poly.entity_id
_entity_poly.type
_entity_poly.pdbx_seq_one_letter_code
_entity_poly.pdbx_strand_id
1 'polypeptide(L)' 'MAGKGGGILFRNAFHLYYDGFRSMVVGKTLWKIIFLKLFIMFAVLKVFFFPDFLATNFETDAERADHVLNNLTQKSIGG' A
#
# COMPACT_ATOMS: atom_id res chain seq x y z
N MET A 1 -13.72 -48.59 -12.09
CA MET A 1 -13.33 -47.21 -12.44
C MET A 1 -14.12 -46.25 -11.57
N ALA A 2 -13.55 -45.78 -10.45
CA ALA A 2 -14.23 -44.90 -9.51
C ALA A 2 -13.30 -43.73 -9.18
N GLY A 3 -13.68 -42.52 -9.59
CA GLY A 3 -12.82 -41.36 -9.38
C GLY A 3 -13.33 -40.08 -10.04
N LYS A 4 -14.58 -39.68 -9.79
CA LYS A 4 -15.09 -38.33 -10.14
C LYS A 4 -16.20 -37.86 -9.19
N GLY A 5 -15.94 -37.83 -7.87
CA GLY A 5 -16.90 -37.37 -6.86
C GLY A 5 -16.59 -36.01 -6.21
N GLY A 6 -15.31 -35.63 -6.11
CA GLY A 6 -14.90 -34.45 -5.31
C GLY A 6 -15.12 -33.08 -5.98
N GLY A 7 -14.99 -33.00 -7.31
CA GLY A 7 -15.02 -31.71 -8.01
C GLY A 7 -16.40 -31.04 -8.10
N ILE A 8 -17.49 -31.82 -7.97
CA ILE A 8 -18.86 -31.33 -8.18
C ILE A 8 -19.35 -30.58 -6.93
N LEU A 9 -19.01 -31.09 -5.74
CA LEU A 9 -19.37 -30.45 -4.46
C LEU A 9 -18.65 -29.12 -4.28
N PHE A 10 -17.34 -29.07 -4.59
CA PHE A 10 -16.56 -27.83 -4.56
C PHE A 10 -17.06 -26.81 -5.58
N ARG A 11 -17.42 -27.25 -6.79
CA ARG A 11 -17.95 -26.36 -7.83
C ARG A 11 -19.30 -25.77 -7.44
N ASN A 12 -20.18 -26.54 -6.79
CA ASN A 12 -21.46 -26.04 -6.31
C ASN A 12 -21.29 -25.08 -5.12
N ALA A 13 -20.43 -25.41 -4.15
CA ALA A 13 -20.12 -24.51 -3.04
C ALA A 13 -19.50 -23.19 -3.53
N PHE A 14 -18.62 -23.25 -4.53
CA PHE A 14 -18.03 -22.07 -5.16
C PHE A 14 -19.07 -21.25 -5.92
N HIS A 15 -19.99 -21.89 -6.66
CA HIS A 15 -21.09 -21.18 -7.32
C HIS A 15 -22.03 -20.51 -6.33
N LEU A 16 -22.33 -21.15 -5.19
CA LEU A 16 -23.21 -20.59 -4.16
C LEU A 16 -22.56 -19.38 -3.45
N TYR A 17 -21.25 -19.46 -3.17
CA TYR A 17 -20.48 -18.32 -2.66
C TYR A 17 -20.37 -17.20 -3.71
N TYR A 18 -20.07 -17.54 -4.95
CA TYR A 18 -19.93 -16.58 -6.04
C TYR A 18 -21.25 -15.88 -6.38
N ASP A 19 -22.38 -16.59 -6.44
CA ASP A 19 -23.71 -15.99 -6.66
C ASP A 19 -24.18 -15.16 -5.46
N GLY A 20 -23.96 -15.64 -4.24
CA GLY A 20 -24.25 -14.86 -3.03
C GLY A 20 -23.40 -13.58 -2.96
N PHE A 21 -22.11 -13.68 -3.27
CA PHE A 21 -21.19 -12.55 -3.25
C PHE A 21 -21.45 -11.56 -4.41
N ARG A 22 -21.83 -12.06 -5.59
CA ARG A 22 -22.09 -11.23 -6.78
C ARG A 22 -23.46 -10.55 -6.77
N SER A 23 -24.48 -11.18 -6.16
CA SER A 23 -25.81 -10.59 -5.98
C SER A 23 -25.86 -9.52 -4.88
N MET A 24 -24.88 -9.49 -3.98
CA MET A 24 -24.77 -8.45 -2.97
C MET A 24 -24.20 -7.16 -3.56
N VAL A 25 -25.09 -6.27 -4.00
CA VAL A 25 -24.80 -4.83 -4.21
C VAL A 25 -24.12 -4.25 -2.95
N VAL A 26 -24.51 -4.73 -1.77
CA VAL A 26 -23.92 -4.41 -0.47
C VAL A 26 -22.43 -4.73 -0.41
N GLY A 27 -21.98 -5.87 -0.92
CA GLY A 27 -20.56 -6.27 -0.91
C GLY A 27 -19.71 -5.34 -1.76
N LYS A 28 -20.18 -4.98 -2.97
CA LYS A 28 -19.50 -4.00 -3.82
C LYS A 28 -19.47 -2.61 -3.17
N THR A 29 -20.54 -2.20 -2.52
CA THR A 29 -20.61 -0.92 -1.78
C THR A 29 -19.64 -0.92 -0.61
N LEU A 30 -19.56 -2.01 0.17
CA LEU A 30 -18.64 -2.14 1.29
C LEU A 30 -17.19 -2.13 0.82
N TRP A 31 -16.88 -2.83 -0.28
CA TRP A 31 -15.55 -2.83 -0.87
C TRP A 31 -15.16 -1.46 -1.41
N LYS A 32 -16.09 -0.71 -2.02
CA LYS A 32 -15.89 0.70 -2.39
C LYS A 32 -15.58 1.56 -1.18
N ILE A 33 -16.28 1.37 -0.05
CA ILE A 33 -16.00 2.10 1.19
C ILE A 33 -14.60 1.78 1.72
N ILE A 34 -14.21 0.50 1.72
CA ILE A 34 -12.87 0.06 2.12
C ILE A 34 -11.81 0.68 1.21
N PHE A 35 -12.01 0.62 -0.11
CA PHE A 35 -11.12 1.24 -1.11
C PHE A 35 -11.01 2.74 -0.91
N LEU A 36 -12.13 3.42 -0.72
CA LEU A 36 -12.16 4.86 -0.49
C LEU A 36 -11.39 5.21 0.78
N LYS A 37 -11.58 4.45 1.85
CA LYS A 37 -10.89 4.68 3.12
C LYS A 37 -9.38 4.43 2.99
N LEU A 38 -8.97 3.35 2.31
CA LEU A 38 -7.58 3.06 2.02
C LEU A 38 -6.95 4.14 1.13
N PHE A 39 -7.67 4.61 0.12
CA PHE A 39 -7.21 5.68 -0.75
C PHE A 39 -7.07 7.00 0.00
N ILE A 40 -8.04 7.37 0.83
CA ILE A 40 -7.99 8.57 1.68
C ILE A 40 -6.84 8.46 2.67
N MET A 41 -6.66 7.33 3.36
CA MET A 41 -5.55 7.14 4.30
C MET A 41 -4.20 7.20 3.58
N PHE A 42 -4.08 6.58 2.40
CA PHE A 42 -2.87 6.66 1.59
C PHE A 42 -2.60 8.07 1.07
N ALA A 43 -3.64 8.79 0.64
CA ALA A 43 -3.53 10.16 0.17
C ALA A 43 -3.18 11.12 1.31
N VAL A 44 -3.77 10.99 2.50
CA VAL A 44 -3.44 11.81 3.67
C VAL A 44 -2.04 11.51 4.15
N LEU A 45 -1.64 10.24 4.32
CA LEU A 45 -0.26 9.90 4.64
C LEU A 45 0.69 10.39 3.54
N LYS A 46 0.35 10.29 2.26
CA LYS A 46 1.21 10.84 1.20
C LYS A 46 1.29 12.37 1.26
N VAL A 47 0.17 13.06 1.38
CA VAL A 47 0.10 14.53 1.36
C VAL A 47 0.47 15.16 2.69
N PHE A 48 0.55 14.42 3.79
CA PHE A 48 1.01 14.90 5.10
C PHE A 48 2.42 14.41 5.45
N PHE A 49 2.80 13.21 4.99
CA PHE A 49 4.12 12.61 5.26
C PHE A 49 5.13 12.81 4.12
N PHE A 50 4.68 13.09 2.88
CA PHE A 50 5.56 13.47 1.76
C PHE A 50 5.59 14.95 1.33
N PRO A 51 4.76 15.91 1.79
CA PRO A 51 4.98 17.32 1.46
C PRO A 51 6.30 17.78 2.12
N ASP A 52 6.52 17.45 3.39
CA ASP A 52 7.77 17.68 4.12
C ASP A 52 8.85 16.64 3.82
N PHE A 53 8.65 15.75 2.84
CA PHE A 53 9.69 14.87 2.33
C PHE A 53 10.11 15.23 0.90
N LEU A 54 9.20 15.78 0.09
CA LEU A 54 9.47 16.18 -1.30
C LEU A 54 9.64 17.70 -1.47
N ALA A 55 8.90 18.53 -0.72
CA ALA A 55 9.10 19.98 -0.73
C ALA A 55 10.37 20.40 0.01
N THR A 56 10.83 19.59 0.96
CA THR A 56 12.08 19.77 1.70
C THR A 56 13.32 19.39 0.90
N ASN A 57 13.18 19.00 -0.37
CA ASN A 57 14.32 18.93 -1.29
C ASN A 57 14.59 20.27 -2.00
N PHE A 58 13.81 21.33 -1.74
CA PHE A 58 13.97 22.62 -2.42
C PHE A 58 14.26 23.82 -1.52
N GLU A 59 14.56 23.62 -0.24
CA GLU A 59 15.27 24.62 0.57
C GLU A 59 16.31 23.89 1.44
N THR A 60 17.50 23.65 0.88
CA THR A 60 18.78 23.37 1.61
C THR A 60 19.09 21.98 2.21
N ASP A 61 18.44 20.87 1.85
CA ASP A 61 18.92 19.52 2.27
C ASP A 61 20.14 19.02 1.47
N ALA A 62 20.28 19.40 0.20
CA ALA A 62 21.50 19.12 -0.57
C ALA A 62 22.73 19.81 0.03
N GLU A 63 22.58 21.04 0.50
CA GLU A 63 23.65 21.83 1.12
C GLU A 63 24.03 21.30 2.52
N ARG A 64 23.06 20.78 3.30
CA ARG A 64 23.32 20.10 4.58
C ARG A 64 23.98 18.74 4.40
N ALA A 65 23.58 17.97 3.39
CA ALA A 65 24.20 16.68 3.09
C ALA A 65 25.69 16.86 2.76
N ASP A 66 26.04 17.85 1.92
CA ASP A 66 27.43 18.17 1.60
C ASP A 66 28.21 18.69 2.81
N HIS A 67 27.58 19.49 3.68
CA HIS A 67 28.22 19.93 4.93
C HIS A 67 28.46 18.78 5.91
N VAL A 68 27.49 17.87 6.10
CA VAL A 68 27.64 16.71 6.99
C VAL A 68 28.65 15.70 6.43
N LEU A 69 28.65 15.46 5.12
CA LEU A 69 29.63 14.61 4.45
C LEU A 69 31.06 15.15 4.58
N ASN A 70 31.25 16.46 4.45
CA ASN A 70 32.56 17.09 4.67
C ASN A 70 33.02 16.96 6.13
N ASN A 71 32.12 17.19 7.10
CA ASN A 71 32.45 17.07 8.53
C ASN A 71 32.77 15.63 8.96
N LEU A 72 32.08 14.62 8.39
CA LEU A 72 32.33 13.21 8.70
C LEU A 72 33.63 12.70 8.05
N THR A 73 33.91 13.12 6.81
CA THR A 73 35.16 12.77 6.11
C THR A 73 36.38 13.39 6.81
N GLN A 74 36.28 14.64 7.27
CA GLN A 74 37.37 15.32 7.97
C GLN A 74 37.68 14.69 9.34
N LYS A 75 36.66 14.23 10.08
CA LYS A 75 36.85 13.54 11.36
C LYS A 75 37.47 12.15 11.20
N SER A 76 37.22 11.47 10.08
CA SER A 76 37.79 10.14 9.78
C SER A 76 39.27 10.17 9.39
N ILE A 77 39.79 11.32 8.94
CA ILE A 77 41.18 11.46 8.48
C ILE A 77 42.09 12.12 9.55
N GLY A 78 41.51 12.60 10.66
CA GLY A 78 42.21 13.35 11.72
C GLY A 78 42.15 12.77 13.12
N GLY A 79 42.21 11.44 13.27
CA GLY A 79 42.25 10.74 14.57
C GLY A 79 43.25 9.59 14.57
#